data_AF-A0A078A2K0-F1
#
_entry.id   AF-A0A078A2K0-F1
#
_cell.length_a   1.000
_cell.length_b   1.000
_cell.length_c   1.000
_cell.angle_alpha   90.00
_cell.angle_beta   90.00
_cell.angle_gamma   90.00
#
_symmetry.space_group_name_H-M   'P 1'
#
loop_
_entity.id
_entity.type
_entity.pdbx_description
1 polymer ?
#
loop_
_entity_poly.entity_id
_entity_poly.type
_entity_poly.pdbx_seq_one_letter_code
_entity_poly.pdbx_strand_id
1 'polypeptide(L)'
;MLLSQQAMPMTQVSQRFFFTQKQQMDTLQKQQTQSMAQSMLLLQNQSMRNFGALQKLMYKTDNNAKSGRYQKGLFHRKTHGRRFQRCFSMKKSIVTMKPNIKRKNLYSEALNKHFRMEISMKARKCIIKAGSLDKYLTSTSTKNIDSKFGLYLRELVIKKQKNPDFEVPYIPGTAKLPKTKKTSAWEYRQIPAIYMPVKARLSDDMSKYYAKTPQEMSRYEISQLEQMLKELDEPEKFFPDEYVFASQEYADLKEEMMKLQPIRHGVFKRYLEQYKYQKKKRETLLRAMEESEEVVKDVLRDDYVHFLDAVPEIRKFLGEVEALEAAGEQRKLEEKKLEEEREADESIIKHKKFINIKKLTKKQQKDLAKSKSTNRRILDEEIPEEQQKEEEKENEKDSEEEEEEEEEKKELKKKKDSVHKAQTIKEVPFNPLTFNPFDPENIKKDDAIKRRLLQPKRVYKEVDLEELEKLNNSTPSSPLSAKKEAANAKLDGQESLIPGKRVSKQTKGSKKQKSNSKKTKAKEGGRDDE
;
A
#
# COMPACT_ATOMS: atom_id res chain seq x y z
N MET A 1 3.04 116.19 35.73
CA MET A 1 3.89 115.18 36.39
C MET A 1 2.93 114.08 36.85
N LEU A 2 2.93 112.82 36.43
CA LEU A 2 3.89 111.94 35.80
C LEU A 2 3.15 111.04 34.79
N LEU A 3 3.68 110.90 33.57
CA LEU A 3 3.38 109.78 32.67
C LEU A 3 4.35 108.65 33.02
N SER A 4 3.88 107.54 33.59
CA SER A 4 4.67 106.32 33.75
C SER A 4 3.99 105.11 33.08
N GLN A 5 4.56 104.75 31.94
CA GLN A 5 4.80 103.40 31.42
C GLN A 5 4.13 102.22 32.15
N GLN A 6 3.32 101.46 31.42
CA GLN A 6 3.25 100.00 31.54
C GLN A 6 3.15 99.38 30.14
N ALA A 7 4.30 98.97 29.61
CA ALA A 7 4.39 98.09 28.45
C ALA A 7 4.40 96.63 28.95
N MET A 8 3.38 95.85 28.61
CA MET A 8 3.35 94.42 28.88
C MET A 8 3.83 93.61 27.65
N PRO A 9 4.62 92.54 27.85
CA PRO A 9 5.26 91.81 26.77
C PRO A 9 4.31 90.81 26.09
N MET A 10 3.88 91.14 24.87
CA MET A 10 3.03 90.32 23.98
C MET A 10 3.77 89.15 23.27
N THR A 11 4.85 88.61 23.84
CA THR A 11 5.70 87.61 23.16
C THR A 11 5.64 86.19 23.74
N GLN A 12 5.00 85.96 24.90
CA GLN A 12 4.98 84.62 25.51
C GLN A 12 3.78 83.73 25.10
N VAL A 13 2.68 84.30 24.61
CA VAL A 13 1.47 83.51 24.26
C VAL A 13 1.66 82.74 22.94
N SER A 14 2.38 83.31 21.98
CA SER A 14 2.62 82.67 20.67
C SER A 14 3.53 81.43 20.78
N GLN A 15 4.56 81.46 21.61
CA GLN A 15 5.50 80.34 21.74
C GLN A 15 4.84 79.09 22.35
N ARG A 16 3.88 79.24 23.27
CA ARG A 16 3.15 78.11 23.85
C ARG A 16 2.25 77.41 22.83
N PHE A 17 1.67 78.15 21.88
CA PHE A 17 0.77 77.57 20.87
C PHE A 17 1.52 76.75 19.80
N PHE A 18 2.71 77.20 19.39
CA PHE A 18 3.56 76.43 18.47
C PHE A 18 4.12 75.15 19.12
N PHE A 19 4.41 75.18 20.42
CA PHE A 19 4.92 74.02 21.14
C PHE A 19 3.85 72.91 21.27
N THR A 20 2.59 73.27 21.53
CA THR A 20 1.50 72.29 21.64
C THR A 20 1.15 71.66 20.30
N GLN A 21 1.15 72.42 19.19
CA GLN A 21 0.95 71.84 17.86
C GLN A 21 2.08 70.87 17.46
N LYS A 22 3.33 71.20 17.78
CA LYS A 22 4.46 70.30 17.51
C LYS A 22 4.34 69.00 18.30
N GLN A 23 3.96 69.06 19.58
CA GLN A 23 3.72 67.87 20.39
C GLN A 23 2.56 67.02 19.86
N GLN A 24 1.49 67.63 19.35
CA GLN A 24 0.37 66.90 18.72
C GLN A 24 0.80 66.20 17.43
N MET A 25 1.63 66.84 16.61
CA MET A 25 2.16 66.23 15.39
C MET A 25 3.14 65.09 15.68
N ASP A 26 4.01 65.26 16.66
CA ASP A 26 4.99 64.23 17.06
C ASP A 26 4.30 63.00 17.69
N THR A 27 3.23 63.21 18.46
CA THR A 27 2.43 62.11 19.04
C THR A 27 1.66 61.34 17.96
N LEU A 28 1.09 62.04 16.96
CA LEU A 28 0.48 61.41 15.78
C LEU A 28 1.50 60.57 14.98
N GLN A 29 2.70 61.10 14.75
CA GLN A 29 3.76 60.35 14.06
C GLN A 29 4.24 59.14 14.87
N LYS A 30 4.37 59.27 16.20
CA LYS A 30 4.69 58.14 17.09
C LYS A 30 3.61 57.06 17.08
N GLN A 31 2.33 57.43 17.08
CA GLN A 31 1.23 56.47 16.98
C GLN A 31 1.21 55.74 15.63
N GLN A 32 1.48 56.46 14.53
CA GLN A 32 1.58 55.85 13.20
C GLN A 32 2.75 54.87 13.10
N THR A 33 3.92 55.24 13.63
CA THR A 33 5.11 54.36 13.62
C THR A 33 4.95 53.15 14.55
N GLN A 34 4.33 53.32 15.72
CA GLN A 34 4.03 52.21 16.63
C GLN A 34 3.02 51.22 16.04
N SER A 35 1.95 51.69 15.38
CA SER A 35 0.99 50.78 14.73
C SER A 35 1.62 49.98 13.58
N MET A 36 2.51 50.61 12.80
CA MET A 36 3.29 49.91 11.78
C MET A 36 4.25 48.88 12.39
N ALA A 37 4.96 49.23 13.47
CA ALA A 37 5.87 48.30 14.15
C ALA A 37 5.14 47.10 14.75
N GLN A 38 3.99 47.30 15.39
CA GLN A 38 3.16 46.20 15.89
C GLN A 38 2.66 45.31 14.75
N SER A 39 2.23 45.87 13.62
CA SER A 39 1.80 45.07 12.46
C SER A 39 2.95 44.22 11.90
N MET A 40 4.17 44.76 11.87
CA MET A 40 5.37 44.04 11.43
C MET A 40 5.76 42.90 12.37
N LEU A 41 5.64 43.10 13.69
CA LEU A 41 5.96 42.10 14.69
C LEU A 41 4.94 40.94 14.68
N LEU A 42 3.66 41.26 14.44
CA LEU A 42 2.58 40.28 14.25
C LEU A 42 2.75 39.46 12.94
N LEU A 43 3.47 40.01 11.96
CA LEU A 43 3.89 39.34 10.73
C LEU A 43 5.09 38.39 10.96
N GLN A 44 5.94 38.68 11.94
CA GLN A 44 7.18 37.94 12.20
C GLN A 44 6.95 36.66 13.04
N ASN A 45 5.95 36.66 13.93
CA ASN A 45 5.63 35.52 14.82
C ASN A 45 4.66 34.47 14.22
N GLN A 46 4.24 34.62 12.97
CA GLN A 46 3.37 33.64 12.34
C GLN A 46 4.18 32.43 11.83
N SER A 47 4.09 31.33 12.57
CA SER A 47 4.56 29.98 12.20
C SER A 47 4.43 29.69 10.70
N MET A 48 5.46 29.07 10.12
CA MET A 48 5.55 28.62 8.72
C MET A 48 4.33 27.78 8.26
N ARG A 49 3.50 27.25 9.16
CA ARG A 49 2.25 26.55 8.80
C ARG A 49 1.16 27.48 8.25
N ASN A 50 1.26 28.79 8.48
CA ASN A 50 0.29 29.81 8.05
C ASN A 50 0.70 30.60 6.80
N PHE A 51 1.68 30.16 6.00
CA PHE A 51 2.07 30.85 4.76
C PHE A 51 0.89 31.10 3.80
N GLY A 52 -0.06 30.17 3.74
CA GLY A 52 -1.28 30.35 2.96
C GLY A 52 -2.17 31.49 3.48
N ALA A 53 -2.18 31.72 4.80
CA ALA A 53 -2.93 32.79 5.45
C ALA A 53 -2.25 34.15 5.25
N LEU A 54 -0.93 34.24 5.39
CA LEU A 54 -0.16 35.45 5.07
C LEU A 54 -0.30 35.84 3.60
N GLN A 55 -0.22 34.87 2.68
CA GLN A 55 -0.45 35.13 1.26
C GLN A 55 -1.89 35.60 1.01
N LYS A 56 -2.87 35.01 1.69
CA LYS A 56 -4.27 35.45 1.62
C LYS A 56 -4.44 36.84 2.22
N LEU A 57 -3.74 37.20 3.29
CA LEU A 57 -3.80 38.51 3.94
C LEU A 57 -3.18 39.58 3.05
N MET A 58 -1.95 39.35 2.56
CA MET A 58 -1.22 40.29 1.70
C MET A 58 -1.90 40.52 0.36
N TYR A 59 -2.52 39.49 -0.22
CA TYR A 59 -3.13 39.56 -1.55
C TYR A 59 -4.66 39.41 -1.54
N LYS A 60 -5.33 39.54 -0.39
CA LYS A 60 -6.80 39.58 -0.34
C LYS A 60 -7.28 40.78 -1.13
N THR A 61 -8.41 40.61 -1.80
CA THR A 61 -9.10 41.69 -2.47
C THR A 61 -10.10 42.30 -1.49
N ASP A 62 -9.84 43.52 -1.05
CA ASP A 62 -10.88 44.37 -0.43
C ASP A 62 -11.75 45.00 -1.55
N ASN A 63 -11.23 45.02 -2.78
CA ASN A 63 -11.92 45.51 -3.97
C ASN A 63 -12.73 44.39 -4.65
N ASN A 64 -14.05 44.38 -4.45
CA ASN A 64 -14.99 43.47 -5.13
C ASN A 64 -14.91 43.54 -6.67
N ALA A 65 -14.46 44.67 -7.21
CA ALA A 65 -14.30 44.86 -8.66
C ALA A 65 -13.19 43.98 -9.29
N LYS A 66 -12.24 43.44 -8.50
CA LYS A 66 -11.09 42.68 -9.00
C LYS A 66 -11.04 41.30 -8.39
N SER A 67 -10.83 40.28 -9.21
CA SER A 67 -10.71 38.89 -8.74
C SER A 67 -9.43 38.67 -7.92
N GLY A 68 -9.41 37.73 -6.98
CA GLY A 68 -8.18 37.37 -6.24
C GLY A 68 -7.04 36.89 -7.15
N ARG A 69 -7.36 36.28 -8.29
CA ARG A 69 -6.37 35.93 -9.34
C ARG A 69 -5.68 37.17 -9.91
N TYR A 70 -6.44 38.25 -10.08
CA TYR A 70 -5.94 39.53 -10.58
C TYR A 70 -4.80 40.07 -9.71
N GLN A 71 -4.96 39.99 -8.39
CA GLN A 71 -3.98 40.54 -7.44
C GLN A 71 -2.69 39.73 -7.34
N LYS A 72 -2.75 38.43 -7.69
CA LYS A 72 -1.61 37.49 -7.67
C LYS A 72 -0.78 37.50 -8.96
N GLY A 73 -1.25 38.15 -10.03
CA GLY A 73 -0.60 38.16 -11.34
C GLY A 73 -0.49 39.56 -11.93
N LEU A 74 0.07 39.67 -13.14
CA LEU A 74 0.28 40.94 -13.84
C LEU A 74 -0.68 41.05 -15.03
N PHE A 75 -1.69 41.92 -14.94
CA PHE A 75 -2.75 42.02 -15.95
C PHE A 75 -2.77 43.32 -16.73
N HIS A 76 -2.05 44.35 -16.27
CA HIS A 76 -1.97 45.67 -16.92
C HIS A 76 -3.36 46.25 -17.24
N ARG A 77 -4.18 46.42 -16.20
CA ARG A 77 -5.59 46.88 -16.23
C ARG A 77 -6.59 45.98 -16.99
N LYS A 78 -6.19 44.81 -17.46
CA LYS A 78 -7.12 43.89 -18.15
C LYS A 78 -7.95 43.10 -17.14
N THR A 79 -9.17 43.54 -16.91
CA THR A 79 -10.16 42.88 -16.05
C THR A 79 -11.11 41.99 -16.85
N HIS A 80 -12.01 41.30 -16.16
CA HIS A 80 -13.11 40.57 -16.79
C HIS A 80 -14.15 41.57 -17.31
N GLY A 81 -14.54 41.43 -18.57
CA GLY A 81 -15.68 42.16 -19.13
C GLY A 81 -16.96 41.35 -18.99
N ARG A 82 -18.11 42.02 -18.97
CA ARG A 82 -19.42 41.38 -19.19
C ARG A 82 -19.96 41.89 -20.51
N ARG A 83 -20.44 41.00 -21.37
CA ARG A 83 -21.16 41.36 -22.59
C ARG A 83 -22.53 40.70 -22.59
N PHE A 84 -23.52 41.37 -23.17
CA PHE A 84 -24.81 40.75 -23.48
C PHE A 84 -24.73 40.17 -24.89
N GLN A 85 -24.75 38.85 -25.01
CA GLN A 85 -24.87 38.19 -26.30
C GLN A 85 -26.35 38.10 -26.66
N ARG A 86 -26.69 38.56 -27.87
CA ARG A 86 -28.06 38.43 -28.40
C ARG A 86 -28.17 37.14 -29.20
N CYS A 87 -29.28 36.43 -29.01
CA CYS A 87 -29.68 35.33 -29.89
C CYS A 87 -30.56 35.87 -31.03
N PHE A 88 -30.85 35.03 -32.03
CA PHE A 88 -31.72 35.37 -33.16
C PHE A 88 -33.09 35.92 -32.70
N SER A 89 -33.69 35.32 -31.66
CA SER A 89 -34.95 35.76 -31.04
C SER A 89 -34.84 37.02 -30.17
N MET A 90 -33.77 37.81 -30.31
CA MET A 90 -33.48 39.04 -29.55
C MET A 90 -33.34 38.88 -28.03
N LYS A 91 -33.44 37.65 -27.49
CA LYS A 91 -33.12 37.35 -26.09
C LYS A 91 -31.64 37.62 -25.80
N LYS A 92 -31.34 38.13 -24.60
CA LYS A 92 -29.98 38.48 -24.14
C LYS A 92 -29.48 37.46 -23.12
N SER A 93 -28.26 36.96 -23.32
CA SER A 93 -27.54 36.15 -22.33
C SER A 93 -26.26 36.87 -21.87
N ILE A 94 -25.95 36.80 -20.57
CA ILE A 94 -24.75 37.44 -20.01
C ILE A 94 -23.56 36.51 -20.24
N VAL A 95 -22.57 36.99 -20.98
CA VAL A 95 -21.31 36.27 -21.24
C VAL A 95 -20.15 37.03 -20.61
N THR A 96 -19.34 36.33 -19.80
CA THR A 96 -18.14 36.91 -19.19
C THR A 96 -16.94 36.79 -20.14
N MET A 97 -16.40 37.93 -20.57
CA MET A 97 -15.19 38.01 -21.39
C MET A 97 -13.95 37.94 -20.50
N LYS A 98 -13.20 36.84 -20.58
CA LYS A 98 -11.96 36.63 -19.83
C LYS A 98 -10.76 37.21 -20.59
N PRO A 99 -9.79 37.86 -19.93
CA PRO A 99 -8.54 38.24 -20.58
C PRO A 99 -7.74 37.00 -20.98
N ASN A 100 -6.88 37.12 -22.00
CA ASN A 100 -5.96 36.03 -22.38
C ASN A 100 -4.78 35.97 -21.40
N ILE A 101 -4.78 34.93 -20.55
CA ILE A 101 -3.83 34.74 -19.45
C ILE A 101 -2.87 33.60 -19.80
N LYS A 102 -1.57 33.83 -19.59
CA LYS A 102 -0.53 32.80 -19.73
C LYS A 102 0.29 32.73 -18.44
N ARG A 103 0.64 31.50 -18.04
CA ARG A 103 1.60 31.26 -16.95
C ARG A 103 3.00 31.30 -17.53
N LYS A 104 3.87 32.16 -17.00
CA LYS A 104 5.26 32.29 -17.45
C LYS A 104 6.20 32.37 -16.26
N ASN A 105 7.40 31.82 -16.47
CA ASN A 105 8.53 32.00 -15.56
C ASN A 105 9.30 33.21 -16.08
N LEU A 106 9.29 34.30 -15.33
CA LEU A 106 10.04 35.50 -15.65
C LEU A 106 11.24 35.61 -14.71
N TYR A 107 12.41 35.91 -15.26
CA TYR A 107 13.59 36.20 -14.47
C TYR A 107 13.63 37.68 -14.09
N SER A 108 13.96 37.95 -12.83
CA SER A 108 14.31 39.28 -12.33
C SER A 108 15.81 39.29 -12.10
N GLU A 109 16.48 40.22 -12.77
CA GLU A 109 17.93 40.41 -12.66
C GLU A 109 18.26 41.06 -11.33
N ALA A 110 17.47 42.06 -10.92
CA ALA A 110 17.67 42.77 -9.65
C ALA A 110 17.55 41.84 -8.44
N LEU A 111 16.58 40.90 -8.46
CA LEU A 111 16.33 39.98 -7.35
C LEU A 111 17.06 38.63 -7.50
N ASN A 112 17.70 38.38 -8.65
CA ASN A 112 18.33 37.10 -9.03
C ASN A 112 17.42 35.88 -8.75
N LYS A 113 16.13 35.98 -9.14
CA LYS A 113 15.10 34.95 -8.88
C LYS A 113 14.17 34.80 -10.08
N HIS A 114 13.71 33.56 -10.31
CA HIS A 114 12.64 33.26 -11.27
C HIS A 114 11.26 33.33 -10.61
N PHE A 115 10.33 34.02 -11.25
CA PHE A 115 8.96 34.21 -10.82
C PHE A 115 8.00 33.49 -11.75
N ARG A 116 7.30 32.49 -11.23
CA ARG A 116 6.21 31.82 -11.94
C ARG A 116 4.89 32.54 -11.67
N MET A 117 4.46 33.39 -12.59
CA MET A 117 3.25 34.20 -12.43
C MET A 117 2.28 34.10 -13.61
N GLU A 118 1.02 34.45 -13.36
CA GLU A 118 -0.02 34.58 -14.39
C GLU A 118 0.02 35.99 -14.97
N ILE A 119 0.14 36.10 -16.28
CA ILE A 119 0.36 37.36 -16.99
C ILE A 119 -0.64 37.48 -18.13
N SER A 120 -1.26 38.65 -18.28
CA SER A 120 -2.07 38.93 -19.46
C SER A 120 -1.18 39.11 -20.70
N MET A 121 -1.69 38.79 -21.89
CA MET A 121 -0.91 39.01 -23.12
C MET A 121 -0.49 40.48 -23.31
N LYS A 122 -1.30 41.45 -22.82
CA LYS A 122 -0.94 42.87 -22.82
C LYS A 122 0.26 43.13 -21.90
N ALA A 123 0.21 42.65 -20.66
CA ALA A 123 1.32 42.80 -19.72
C ALA A 123 2.61 42.13 -20.26
N ARG A 124 2.51 40.95 -20.87
CA ARG A 124 3.64 40.29 -21.52
C ARG A 124 4.26 41.14 -22.64
N LYS A 125 3.45 41.71 -23.54
CA LYS A 125 3.94 42.61 -24.60
C LYS A 125 4.65 43.83 -24.01
N CYS A 126 4.11 44.43 -22.95
CA CYS A 126 4.75 45.56 -22.28
C CYS A 126 6.06 45.18 -21.58
N ILE A 127 6.16 43.99 -20.99
CA ILE A 127 7.41 43.48 -20.39
C ILE A 127 8.49 43.30 -21.47
N ILE A 128 8.13 42.71 -22.60
CA ILE A 128 9.05 42.56 -23.75
C ILE A 128 9.48 43.94 -24.27
N LYS A 129 8.54 44.88 -24.40
CA LYS A 129 8.83 46.25 -24.83
C LYS A 129 9.76 46.99 -23.84
N ALA A 130 9.62 46.74 -22.54
CA ALA A 130 10.51 47.31 -21.52
C ALA A 130 11.88 46.60 -21.44
N GLY A 131 12.04 45.45 -22.09
CA GLY A 131 13.25 44.63 -22.12
C GLY A 131 13.38 43.63 -20.97
N SER A 132 12.91 43.96 -19.76
CA SER A 132 12.95 43.06 -18.61
C SER A 132 11.74 43.22 -17.68
N LEU A 133 11.52 42.24 -16.79
CA LEU A 133 10.48 42.34 -15.76
C LEU A 133 10.75 43.53 -14.83
N ASP A 134 11.99 43.73 -14.43
CA ASP A 134 12.38 44.79 -13.49
C ASP A 134 12.15 46.18 -14.09
N LYS A 135 12.57 46.37 -15.35
CA LYS A 135 12.32 47.61 -16.10
C LYS A 135 10.82 47.86 -16.27
N TYR A 136 10.02 46.82 -16.50
CA TYR A 136 8.57 46.97 -16.57
C TYR A 136 7.98 47.45 -15.23
N LEU A 137 8.41 46.88 -14.11
CA LEU A 137 7.92 47.24 -12.77
C LEU A 137 8.29 48.67 -12.37
N THR A 138 9.49 49.13 -12.73
CA THR A 138 9.97 50.49 -12.39
C THR A 138 9.40 51.56 -13.33
N SER A 139 9.39 51.32 -14.65
CA SER A 139 8.95 52.30 -15.66
C SER A 139 7.43 52.45 -15.76
N THR A 140 6.66 51.39 -15.51
CA THR A 140 5.20 51.45 -15.66
C THR A 140 4.58 52.17 -14.46
N SER A 141 3.57 53.02 -14.71
CA SER A 141 2.85 53.70 -13.63
C SER A 141 2.14 52.72 -12.69
N THR A 142 2.05 53.06 -11.40
CA THR A 142 1.33 52.26 -10.38
C THR A 142 -0.13 52.04 -10.75
N LYS A 143 -0.75 53.03 -11.41
CA LYS A 143 -2.10 52.95 -11.99
C LYS A 143 -2.26 51.78 -12.96
N ASN A 144 -1.21 51.44 -13.71
CA ASN A 144 -1.21 50.36 -14.70
C ASN A 144 -0.75 49.00 -14.09
N ILE A 145 0.09 49.01 -13.05
CA ILE A 145 0.45 47.82 -12.25
C ILE A 145 -0.51 47.72 -11.06
N ASP A 146 -1.77 47.45 -11.33
CA ASP A 146 -2.81 47.55 -10.32
C ASP A 146 -3.05 46.25 -9.51
N SER A 147 -2.06 45.34 -9.56
CA SER A 147 -1.96 44.10 -8.77
C SER A 147 -1.12 44.33 -7.51
N LYS A 148 -1.63 43.95 -6.33
CA LYS A 148 -0.90 43.99 -5.05
C LYS A 148 0.45 43.27 -5.13
N PHE A 149 0.49 42.09 -5.76
CA PHE A 149 1.74 41.34 -5.95
C PHE A 149 2.76 42.10 -6.82
N GLY A 150 2.31 42.72 -7.92
CA GLY A 150 3.17 43.51 -8.78
C GLY A 150 3.73 44.76 -8.08
N LEU A 151 2.94 45.44 -7.25
CA LEU A 151 3.40 46.57 -6.45
C LEU A 151 4.43 46.14 -5.40
N TYR A 152 4.18 45.02 -4.73
CA TYR A 152 5.13 44.43 -3.78
C TYR A 152 6.47 44.07 -4.45
N LEU A 153 6.45 43.43 -5.61
CA LEU A 153 7.67 43.15 -6.38
C LEU A 153 8.40 44.44 -6.79
N ARG A 154 7.66 45.47 -7.21
CA ARG A 154 8.24 46.78 -7.54
C ARG A 154 8.97 47.37 -6.34
N GLU A 155 8.39 47.34 -5.15
CA GLU A 155 9.04 47.84 -3.93
C GLU A 155 10.32 47.07 -3.60
N LEU A 156 10.31 45.74 -3.74
CA LEU A 156 11.50 44.91 -3.52
C LEU A 156 12.61 45.23 -4.54
N VAL A 157 12.27 45.39 -5.82
CA VAL A 157 13.23 45.78 -6.87
C VAL A 157 13.81 47.16 -6.56
N ILE A 158 13.00 48.14 -6.19
CA ILE A 158 13.47 49.49 -5.84
C ILE A 158 14.38 49.44 -4.60
N LYS A 159 14.01 48.68 -3.57
CA LYS A 159 14.84 48.51 -2.35
C LYS A 159 16.19 47.90 -2.67
N LYS A 160 16.22 46.87 -3.52
CA LYS A 160 17.45 46.20 -3.96
C LYS A 160 18.31 47.06 -4.87
N GLN A 161 17.70 47.91 -5.71
CA GLN A 161 18.41 48.88 -6.53
C GLN A 161 19.04 50.01 -5.69
N LYS A 162 18.35 50.46 -4.64
CA LYS A 162 18.90 51.45 -3.70
C LYS A 162 20.01 50.87 -2.83
N ASN A 163 19.80 49.67 -2.31
CA ASN A 163 20.70 48.97 -1.42
C ASN A 163 21.07 47.62 -2.03
N PRO A 164 22.21 47.51 -2.75
CA PRO A 164 22.62 46.26 -3.39
C PRO A 164 22.85 45.13 -2.37
N ASP A 165 23.17 45.48 -1.11
CA ASP A 165 23.38 44.51 -0.02
C ASP A 165 22.07 43.98 0.59
N PHE A 166 20.90 44.48 0.17
CA PHE A 166 19.62 44.03 0.70
C PHE A 166 19.36 42.56 0.38
N GLU A 167 19.40 41.68 1.38
CA GLU A 167 19.04 40.28 1.20
C GLU A 167 17.53 40.12 1.01
N VAL A 168 17.13 39.53 -0.12
CA VAL A 168 15.72 39.41 -0.47
C VAL A 168 15.13 38.19 0.24
N PRO A 169 14.19 38.35 1.19
CA PRO A 169 13.56 37.23 1.89
C PRO A 169 12.73 36.36 0.94
N TYR A 170 12.18 35.28 1.46
CA TYR A 170 11.21 34.46 0.71
C TYR A 170 10.02 35.32 0.27
N ILE A 171 9.71 35.27 -1.03
CA ILE A 171 8.63 36.07 -1.62
C ILE A 171 7.35 35.22 -1.62
N PRO A 172 6.31 35.62 -0.86
CA PRO A 172 5.10 34.82 -0.74
C PRO A 172 4.39 34.68 -2.08
N GLY A 173 4.03 33.44 -2.43
CA GLY A 173 3.30 33.09 -3.65
C GLY A 173 4.15 32.66 -4.84
N THR A 174 5.47 32.69 -4.70
CA THR A 174 6.41 32.27 -5.76
C THR A 174 6.60 30.75 -5.79
N ALA A 175 6.85 30.14 -4.63
CA ALA A 175 6.99 28.70 -4.51
C ALA A 175 5.62 28.03 -4.31
N LYS A 176 5.33 27.01 -5.13
CA LYS A 176 4.30 26.02 -4.79
C LYS A 176 5.02 24.88 -4.11
N LEU A 177 4.63 24.58 -2.87
CA LEU A 177 5.07 23.35 -2.20
C LEU A 177 4.73 22.17 -3.13
N PRO A 178 5.67 21.25 -3.39
CA PRO A 178 5.36 20.05 -4.15
C PRO A 178 4.22 19.35 -3.42
N LYS A 179 3.15 19.04 -4.15
CA LYS A 179 2.04 18.27 -3.59
C LYS A 179 2.59 16.88 -3.27
N THR A 180 2.88 16.61 -2.01
CA THR A 180 3.03 15.22 -1.56
C THR A 180 1.68 14.53 -1.81
N LYS A 181 1.65 13.38 -2.50
CA LYS A 181 0.43 12.56 -2.65
C LYS A 181 -0.10 12.23 -1.24
N LYS A 182 -1.08 12.98 -0.72
CA LYS A 182 -1.39 12.98 0.73
C LYS A 182 -2.87 12.87 1.11
N THR A 183 -3.79 12.49 0.23
CA THR A 183 -5.20 12.43 0.63
C THR A 183 -5.74 11.03 0.94
N SER A 184 -5.13 9.95 0.43
CA SER A 184 -5.46 8.57 0.85
C SER A 184 -4.26 7.84 1.45
N ALA A 185 -3.06 8.06 0.90
CA ALA A 185 -1.83 7.42 1.36
C ALA A 185 -1.32 7.89 2.74
N TRP A 186 -2.05 8.75 3.47
CA TRP A 186 -1.62 9.18 4.80
C TRP A 186 -1.94 8.12 5.86
N GLU A 187 -3.09 7.45 5.74
CA GLU A 187 -3.50 6.35 6.62
C GLU A 187 -2.48 5.21 6.58
N TYR A 188 -2.01 4.86 5.37
CA TYR A 188 -1.00 3.82 5.16
C TYR A 188 0.43 4.21 5.55
N ARG A 189 0.69 5.44 6.04
CA ARG A 189 2.05 5.78 6.51
C ARG A 189 2.41 5.16 7.85
N GLN A 190 1.39 4.82 8.65
CA GLN A 190 1.61 4.21 9.96
C GLN A 190 1.81 2.70 9.86
N ILE A 191 1.34 2.09 8.77
CA ILE A 191 1.52 0.66 8.51
C ILE A 191 2.87 0.49 7.80
N PRO A 192 3.88 -0.15 8.43
CA PRO A 192 5.12 -0.44 7.74
C PRO A 192 4.87 -1.44 6.61
N ALA A 193 5.60 -1.31 5.50
CA ALA A 193 5.46 -2.25 4.38
C ALA A 193 5.86 -3.68 4.78
N ILE A 194 6.87 -3.80 5.65
CA ILE A 194 7.33 -5.06 6.23
C ILE A 194 7.40 -4.83 7.74
N TYR A 195 6.69 -5.65 8.52
CA TYR A 195 6.83 -5.61 9.96
C TYR A 195 8.17 -6.24 10.35
N MET A 196 9.02 -5.46 10.98
CA MET A 196 10.26 -5.94 11.55
C MET A 196 10.16 -5.99 13.08
N PRO A 197 10.70 -7.01 13.75
CA PRO A 197 10.75 -7.03 15.21
C PRO A 197 11.64 -5.91 15.74
N VAL A 198 11.35 -5.43 16.94
CA VAL A 198 12.05 -4.28 17.56
C VAL A 198 13.55 -4.54 17.70
N LYS A 199 13.94 -5.78 18.04
CA LYS A 199 15.36 -6.18 18.16
C LYS A 199 16.10 -5.99 16.83
N ALA A 200 15.61 -6.60 15.75
CA ALA A 200 16.22 -6.48 14.42
C ALA A 200 16.28 -5.03 13.91
N ARG A 201 15.28 -4.19 14.22
CA ARG A 201 15.30 -2.76 13.86
C ARG A 201 16.43 -1.97 14.54
N LEU A 202 16.88 -2.41 15.71
CA LEU A 202 17.89 -1.70 16.52
C LEU A 202 19.30 -2.27 16.34
N SER A 203 19.43 -3.60 16.20
CA SER A 203 20.73 -4.28 16.15
C SER A 203 21.29 -4.42 14.75
N ASP A 204 20.44 -4.63 13.74
CA ASP A 204 20.90 -5.20 12.48
C ASP A 204 21.03 -4.14 11.40
N ASP A 205 22.12 -4.23 10.63
CA ASP A 205 22.26 -3.45 9.40
C ASP A 205 21.38 -4.05 8.31
N MET A 206 20.26 -3.37 8.06
CA MET A 206 19.27 -3.81 7.09
C MET A 206 19.75 -3.82 5.65
N SER A 207 20.87 -3.14 5.34
CA SER A 207 21.44 -3.10 3.99
C SER A 207 21.81 -4.47 3.44
N LYS A 208 22.05 -5.45 4.32
CA LYS A 208 22.39 -6.84 3.95
C LYS A 208 21.22 -7.63 3.36
N TYR A 209 19.99 -7.32 3.76
CA TYR A 209 18.81 -8.11 3.39
C TYR A 209 18.10 -7.64 2.13
N TYR A 210 18.50 -6.50 1.56
CA TYR A 210 17.92 -6.03 0.31
C TYR A 210 18.67 -6.63 -0.88
N ALA A 211 17.93 -7.09 -1.88
CA ALA A 211 18.50 -7.48 -3.15
C ALA A 211 19.24 -6.27 -3.75
N LYS A 212 20.58 -6.39 -3.86
CA LYS A 212 21.43 -5.34 -4.41
C LYS A 212 21.48 -5.44 -5.92
N THR A 213 21.33 -4.30 -6.59
CA THR A 213 21.67 -4.23 -8.01
C THR A 213 23.20 -4.17 -8.19
N PRO A 214 23.77 -4.60 -9.33
CA PRO A 214 25.22 -4.55 -9.53
C PRO A 214 25.85 -3.16 -9.36
N GLN A 215 25.08 -2.08 -9.55
CA GLN A 215 25.55 -0.71 -9.30
C GLN A 215 25.65 -0.35 -7.80
N GLU A 216 24.95 -1.10 -6.95
CA GLU A 216 24.91 -0.93 -5.50
C GLU A 216 25.82 -1.93 -4.78
N MET A 217 26.24 -3.01 -5.46
CA MET A 217 27.15 -4.02 -4.92
C MET A 217 28.57 -3.48 -4.70
N SER A 218 29.26 -4.05 -3.71
CA SER A 218 30.67 -3.79 -3.50
C SER A 218 31.52 -4.42 -4.61
N ARG A 219 32.77 -3.96 -4.77
CA ARG A 219 33.69 -4.53 -5.76
C ARG A 219 33.92 -6.04 -5.55
N TYR A 220 33.91 -6.49 -4.29
CA TYR A 220 34.08 -7.90 -3.95
C TYR A 220 32.83 -8.71 -4.29
N GLU A 221 31.65 -8.19 -3.98
CA GLU A 221 30.36 -8.80 -4.35
C GLU A 221 30.19 -8.92 -5.86
N ILE A 222 30.63 -7.92 -6.63
CA ILE A 222 30.64 -7.99 -8.10
C ILE A 222 31.57 -9.11 -8.58
N SER A 223 32.78 -9.21 -8.03
CA SER A 223 33.72 -10.28 -8.38
C SER A 223 33.19 -11.66 -8.03
N GLN A 224 32.50 -11.80 -6.89
CA GLN A 224 31.82 -13.04 -6.49
C GLN A 224 30.67 -13.36 -7.45
N LEU A 225 29.84 -12.38 -7.80
CA LEU A 225 28.76 -12.57 -8.76
C LEU A 225 29.30 -13.00 -10.14
N GLU A 226 30.39 -12.41 -10.62
CA GLU A 226 31.05 -12.84 -11.86
C GLU A 226 31.55 -14.28 -11.79
N GLN A 227 32.05 -14.71 -10.62
CA GLN A 227 32.45 -16.09 -10.38
C GLN A 227 31.24 -17.03 -10.42
N MET A 228 30.16 -16.70 -9.68
CA MET A 228 28.92 -17.49 -9.66
C MET A 228 28.30 -17.61 -11.06
N LEU A 229 28.32 -16.54 -11.85
CA LEU A 229 27.82 -16.59 -13.23
C LEU A 229 28.64 -17.54 -14.11
N LYS A 230 29.97 -17.56 -13.96
CA LYS A 230 30.83 -18.52 -14.68
C LYS A 230 30.57 -19.96 -14.25
N GLU A 231 30.32 -20.19 -12.96
CA GLU A 231 30.00 -21.52 -12.43
C GLU A 231 28.65 -22.02 -12.99
N LEU A 232 27.66 -21.13 -13.14
CA LEU A 232 26.36 -21.47 -13.75
C LEU A 232 26.47 -21.84 -15.24
N ASP A 233 27.41 -21.24 -15.97
CA ASP A 233 27.64 -21.54 -17.40
C ASP A 233 28.35 -22.89 -17.62
N GLU A 234 29.01 -23.46 -16.60
CA GLU A 234 29.77 -24.71 -16.66
C GLU A 234 29.24 -25.76 -15.63
N PRO A 235 27.99 -26.25 -15.78
CA PRO A 235 27.37 -27.13 -14.77
C PRO A 235 28.08 -28.49 -14.60
N GLU A 236 28.93 -28.88 -15.56
CA GLU A 236 29.68 -30.14 -15.51
C GLU A 236 30.86 -30.12 -14.54
N LYS A 237 31.31 -28.93 -14.09
CA LYS A 237 32.26 -28.81 -12.97
C LYS A 237 31.51 -29.00 -11.66
N PHE A 238 31.03 -30.23 -11.45
CA PHE A 238 30.39 -30.63 -10.21
C PHE A 238 31.41 -30.53 -9.08
N PHE A 239 31.23 -29.56 -8.19
CA PHE A 239 31.98 -29.57 -6.94
C PHE A 239 31.54 -30.81 -6.18
N PRO A 240 32.48 -31.63 -5.66
CA PRO A 240 32.11 -32.71 -4.77
C PRO A 240 31.24 -32.13 -3.66
N ASP A 241 30.12 -32.78 -3.38
CA ASP A 241 29.15 -32.46 -2.34
C ASP A 241 29.80 -31.90 -1.05
N GLU A 242 30.92 -32.49 -0.63
CA GLU A 242 31.74 -32.07 0.52
C GLU A 242 32.16 -30.59 0.50
N TYR A 243 32.48 -30.02 -0.66
CA TYR A 243 32.89 -28.62 -0.79
C TYR A 243 31.72 -27.65 -0.64
N VAL A 244 30.54 -28.02 -1.12
CA VAL A 244 29.32 -27.21 -0.96
C VAL A 244 28.97 -27.12 0.52
N PHE A 245 29.08 -28.22 1.25
CA PHE A 245 28.80 -28.27 2.69
C PHE A 245 29.83 -27.54 3.56
N ALA A 246 31.08 -27.45 3.08
CA ALA A 246 32.10 -26.64 3.73
C ALA A 246 31.96 -25.13 3.47
N SER A 247 31.10 -24.72 2.53
CA SER A 247 30.90 -23.30 2.21
C SER A 247 30.21 -22.54 3.34
N GLN A 248 30.61 -21.29 3.54
CA GLN A 248 30.00 -20.41 4.54
C GLN A 248 28.53 -20.12 4.21
N GLU A 249 28.19 -20.01 2.92
CA GLU A 249 26.82 -19.79 2.44
C GLU A 249 25.90 -20.94 2.82
N TYR A 250 26.38 -22.18 2.72
CA TYR A 250 25.62 -23.35 3.15
C TYR A 250 25.42 -23.36 4.67
N ALA A 251 26.45 -23.01 5.45
CA ALA A 251 26.34 -22.94 6.91
C ALA A 251 25.30 -21.89 7.35
N ASP A 252 25.29 -20.72 6.70
CA ASP A 252 24.30 -19.66 6.96
C ASP A 252 22.88 -20.13 6.59
N LEU A 253 22.71 -20.78 5.43
CA LEU A 253 21.43 -21.35 5.00
C LEU A 253 20.94 -22.44 5.95
N LYS A 254 21.84 -23.31 6.42
CA LYS A 254 21.54 -24.35 7.40
C LYS A 254 21.04 -23.74 8.71
N GLU A 255 21.69 -22.67 9.20
CA GLU A 255 21.25 -21.95 10.39
C GLU A 255 19.86 -21.30 10.20
N GLU A 256 19.59 -20.71 9.03
CA GLU A 256 18.28 -20.17 8.68
C GLU A 256 17.20 -21.27 8.64
N MET A 257 17.50 -22.42 8.04
CA MET A 257 16.59 -23.57 8.01
C MET A 257 16.28 -24.10 9.42
N MET A 258 17.28 -24.16 10.31
CA MET A 258 17.06 -24.54 11.71
C MET A 258 16.13 -23.56 12.43
N LYS A 259 16.27 -22.25 12.20
CA LYS A 259 15.38 -21.23 12.78
C LYS A 259 13.93 -21.36 12.30
N LEU A 260 13.72 -21.87 11.09
CA LEU A 260 12.39 -22.07 10.51
C LEU A 260 11.70 -23.37 10.96
N GLN A 261 12.44 -24.38 11.43
CA GLN A 261 11.87 -25.68 11.85
C GLN A 261 10.72 -25.55 12.86
N PRO A 262 10.83 -24.77 13.96
CA PRO A 262 9.75 -24.68 14.94
C PRO A 262 8.48 -24.07 14.35
N ILE A 263 8.61 -23.10 13.43
CA ILE A 263 7.48 -22.48 12.74
C ILE A 263 6.81 -23.50 11.84
N ARG A 264 7.61 -24.27 11.08
CA ARG A 264 7.14 -25.34 10.19
C ARG A 264 6.39 -26.43 10.96
N HIS A 265 6.98 -26.96 12.03
CA HIS A 265 6.32 -27.94 12.90
C HIS A 265 5.04 -27.39 13.52
N GLY A 266 5.03 -26.11 13.90
CA GLY A 266 3.81 -25.44 14.38
C GLY A 266 2.71 -25.36 13.33
N VAL A 267 3.05 -25.15 12.05
CA VAL A 267 2.10 -25.17 10.94
C VAL A 267 1.55 -26.58 10.72
N PHE A 268 2.41 -27.60 10.71
CA PHE A 268 2.01 -29.00 10.59
C PHE A 268 1.05 -29.42 11.71
N LYS A 269 1.38 -29.07 12.96
CA LYS A 269 0.51 -29.31 14.12
C LYS A 269 -0.89 -28.72 13.92
N ARG A 270 -1.00 -27.45 13.52
CA ARG A 270 -2.30 -26.78 13.30
C ARG A 270 -3.13 -27.47 12.22
N TYR A 271 -2.51 -27.87 11.10
CA TYR A 271 -3.23 -28.56 10.02
C TYR A 271 -3.68 -29.96 10.42
N LEU A 272 -2.84 -30.73 11.12
CA LEU A 272 -3.20 -32.07 11.59
C LEU A 272 -4.27 -32.04 12.67
N GLU A 273 -4.26 -31.06 13.56
CA GLU A 273 -5.34 -30.82 14.52
C GLU A 273 -6.66 -30.49 13.81
N GLN A 274 -6.63 -29.66 12.77
CA GLN A 274 -7.82 -29.28 12.00
C GLN A 274 -8.46 -30.47 11.27
N TYR A 275 -7.66 -31.41 10.76
CA TYR A 275 -8.12 -32.56 9.99
C TYR A 275 -7.97 -33.91 10.71
N LYS A 276 -7.87 -33.87 12.04
CA LYS A 276 -7.58 -35.03 12.91
C LYS A 276 -8.42 -36.27 12.58
N TYR A 277 -9.73 -36.09 12.43
CA TYR A 277 -10.70 -37.18 12.24
C TYR A 277 -11.03 -37.49 10.77
N GLN A 278 -10.49 -36.73 9.81
CA GLN A 278 -10.80 -36.92 8.38
C GLN A 278 -9.71 -37.77 7.72
N LYS A 279 -9.86 -39.11 7.78
CA LYS A 279 -8.86 -40.11 7.32
C LYS A 279 -8.16 -39.73 6.01
N LYS A 280 -8.94 -39.59 4.92
CA LYS A 280 -8.39 -39.26 3.58
C LYS A 280 -7.55 -37.97 3.56
N LYS A 281 -8.02 -36.90 4.22
CA LYS A 281 -7.30 -35.61 4.25
C LYS A 281 -6.06 -35.68 5.12
N ARG A 282 -6.14 -36.38 6.26
CA ARG A 282 -5.00 -36.60 7.15
C ARG A 282 -3.88 -37.35 6.43
N GLU A 283 -4.19 -38.45 5.75
CA GLU A 283 -3.20 -39.23 4.99
C GLU A 283 -2.57 -38.42 3.86
N THR A 284 -3.37 -37.64 3.13
CA THR A 284 -2.86 -36.76 2.07
C THR A 284 -1.92 -35.69 2.65
N LEU A 285 -2.27 -35.11 3.81
CA LEU A 285 -1.42 -34.15 4.51
C LEU A 285 -0.14 -34.79 5.02
N LEU A 286 -0.20 -35.99 5.60
CA LEU A 286 0.99 -36.70 6.08
C LEU A 286 1.95 -36.99 4.92
N ARG A 287 1.46 -37.51 3.79
CA ARG A 287 2.29 -37.72 2.60
C ARG A 287 2.95 -36.43 2.12
N ALA A 288 2.19 -35.33 2.01
CA ALA A 288 2.74 -34.05 1.60
C ALA A 288 3.76 -33.48 2.61
N MET A 289 3.57 -33.75 3.91
CA MET A 289 4.53 -33.39 4.95
C MET A 289 5.83 -34.19 4.81
N GLU A 290 5.74 -35.51 4.63
CA GLU A 290 6.88 -36.41 4.39
C GLU A 290 7.66 -36.03 3.13
N GLU A 291 6.99 -35.78 2.00
CA GLU A 291 7.63 -35.30 0.76
C GLU A 291 8.38 -33.99 0.98
N SER A 292 7.79 -33.06 1.73
CA SER A 292 8.45 -31.78 2.04
C SER A 292 9.64 -31.93 3.00
N GLU A 293 9.68 -33.02 3.77
CA GLU A 293 10.73 -33.32 4.75
C GLU A 293 12.00 -33.88 4.14
N GLU A 294 11.92 -34.54 2.99
CA GLU A 294 13.10 -35.04 2.27
C GLU A 294 14.10 -33.93 1.99
N VAL A 295 13.64 -32.79 1.46
CA VAL A 295 14.50 -31.62 1.16
C VAL A 295 15.17 -31.06 2.43
N VAL A 296 14.43 -31.01 3.53
CA VAL A 296 14.94 -30.48 4.80
C VAL A 296 15.94 -31.44 5.42
N LYS A 297 15.70 -32.74 5.30
CA LYS A 297 16.60 -33.79 5.75
C LYS A 297 17.93 -33.73 5.02
N ASP A 298 17.90 -33.50 3.70
CA ASP A 298 19.13 -33.36 2.90
C ASP A 298 19.96 -32.14 3.31
N VAL A 299 19.30 -31.03 3.68
CA VAL A 299 19.97 -29.79 4.11
C VAL A 299 20.44 -29.85 5.57
N LEU A 300 19.71 -30.47 6.48
CA LEU A 300 20.08 -30.50 7.90
C LEU A 300 20.94 -31.70 8.29
N ARG A 301 20.86 -32.82 7.54
CA ARG A 301 21.57 -34.08 7.80
C ARG A 301 21.39 -34.55 9.24
N ASP A 302 22.45 -34.53 10.04
CA ASP A 302 22.47 -35.04 11.40
C ASP A 302 21.67 -34.16 12.37
N ASP A 303 21.50 -32.87 12.07
CA ASP A 303 20.71 -31.93 12.88
C ASP A 303 19.20 -31.99 12.57
N TYR A 304 18.81 -32.88 11.68
CA TYR A 304 17.43 -33.04 11.26
C TYR A 304 16.58 -33.68 12.37
N VAL A 305 15.47 -33.02 12.72
CA VAL A 305 14.46 -33.56 13.63
C VAL A 305 13.16 -33.71 12.86
N HIS A 306 12.69 -34.95 12.72
CA HIS A 306 11.43 -35.28 12.06
C HIS A 306 10.22 -34.67 12.81
N PHE A 307 9.20 -34.19 12.10
CA PHE A 307 8.06 -33.52 12.75
C PHE A 307 7.31 -34.38 13.79
N LEU A 308 7.26 -35.70 13.57
CA LEU A 308 6.65 -36.66 14.51
C LEU A 308 7.39 -36.73 15.84
N ASP A 309 8.71 -36.54 15.84
CA ASP A 309 9.53 -36.52 17.06
C ASP A 309 9.51 -35.14 17.72
N ALA A 310 9.43 -34.08 16.92
CA ALA A 310 9.26 -32.71 17.42
C ALA A 310 7.90 -32.49 18.09
N VAL A 311 6.85 -33.21 17.65
CA VAL A 311 5.47 -33.06 18.17
C VAL A 311 4.93 -34.42 18.64
N PRO A 312 5.25 -34.85 19.87
CA PRO A 312 4.90 -36.20 20.35
C PRO A 312 3.40 -36.45 20.46
N GLU A 313 2.58 -35.40 20.55
CA GLU A 313 1.12 -35.48 20.53
C GLU A 313 0.59 -36.11 19.23
N ILE A 314 1.20 -35.76 18.09
CA ILE A 314 0.81 -36.28 16.78
C ILE A 314 1.19 -37.74 16.69
N ARG A 315 2.40 -38.10 17.13
CA ARG A 315 2.88 -39.48 17.15
C ARG A 315 1.97 -40.39 17.99
N LYS A 316 1.58 -39.94 19.19
CA LYS A 316 0.62 -40.68 20.04
C LYS A 316 -0.73 -40.85 19.35
N PHE A 317 -1.25 -39.78 18.74
CA PHE A 317 -2.52 -39.83 18.04
C PHE A 317 -2.51 -40.78 16.83
N LEU A 318 -1.44 -40.78 16.02
CA LEU A 318 -1.33 -41.70 14.90
C LEU A 318 -1.24 -43.15 15.39
N GLY A 319 -0.51 -43.42 16.47
CA GLY A 319 -0.49 -44.74 17.09
C GLY A 319 -1.87 -45.20 17.62
N GLU A 320 -2.65 -44.28 18.20
CA GLU A 320 -4.04 -44.57 18.59
C GLU A 320 -4.93 -44.89 17.38
N VAL A 321 -4.78 -44.15 16.28
CA VAL A 321 -5.51 -44.38 15.04
C VAL A 321 -5.14 -45.73 14.42
N GLU A 322 -3.86 -46.05 14.32
CA GLU A 322 -3.38 -47.33 13.80
C GLU A 322 -3.89 -48.50 14.66
N ALA A 323 -3.86 -48.36 15.99
CA ALA A 323 -4.41 -49.36 16.90
C ALA A 323 -5.93 -49.56 16.71
N LEU A 324 -6.69 -48.48 16.50
CA LEU A 324 -8.13 -48.54 16.21
C LEU A 324 -8.42 -49.17 14.85
N GLU A 325 -7.61 -48.88 13.82
CA GLU A 325 -7.74 -49.46 12.49
C GLU A 325 -7.42 -50.96 12.52
N ALA A 326 -6.33 -51.36 13.18
CA ALA A 326 -5.96 -52.76 13.38
C ALA A 326 -7.04 -53.55 14.14
N ALA A 327 -7.61 -52.98 15.20
CA ALA A 327 -8.73 -53.59 15.92
C ALA A 327 -9.99 -53.72 15.03
N GLY A 328 -10.24 -52.74 14.17
CA GLY A 328 -11.33 -52.79 13.19
C GLY A 328 -11.13 -53.87 12.13
N GLU A 329 -9.89 -54.08 11.66
CA GLU A 329 -9.55 -55.14 10.72
C GLU A 329 -9.67 -56.53 11.34
N GLN A 330 -9.22 -56.70 12.58
CA GLN A 330 -9.40 -57.96 13.32
C GLN A 330 -10.88 -58.32 13.48
N ARG A 331 -11.73 -57.35 13.84
CA ARG A 331 -13.20 -57.57 13.93
C ARG A 331 -13.81 -57.96 12.59
N LYS A 332 -13.43 -57.30 11.49
CA LYS A 332 -13.89 -57.69 10.14
C LYS A 332 -13.44 -59.09 9.76
N LEU A 333 -12.24 -59.49 10.17
CA LEU A 333 -11.72 -60.84 9.92
C LEU A 333 -12.43 -61.90 10.75
N GLU A 334 -12.76 -61.60 12.01
CA GLU A 334 -13.62 -62.43 12.87
C GLU A 334 -15.04 -62.54 12.32
N GLU A 335 -15.64 -61.43 11.88
CA GLU A 335 -16.95 -61.41 11.23
C GLU A 335 -16.98 -62.27 9.96
N LYS A 336 -15.96 -62.14 9.10
CA LYS A 336 -15.82 -63.00 7.91
C LYS A 336 -15.70 -64.48 8.26
N LYS A 337 -14.93 -64.83 9.30
CA LYS A 337 -14.84 -66.22 9.77
C LYS A 337 -16.18 -66.75 10.26
N LEU A 338 -16.93 -65.93 11.00
CA LEU A 338 -18.27 -66.29 11.46
C LEU A 338 -19.26 -66.43 10.29
N GLU A 339 -19.14 -65.60 9.26
CA GLU A 339 -19.93 -65.73 8.02
C GLU A 339 -19.58 -67.02 7.27
N GLU A 340 -18.30 -67.33 7.09
CA GLU A 340 -17.83 -68.58 6.49
C GLU A 340 -18.33 -69.82 7.27
N GLU A 341 -18.32 -69.78 8.61
CA GLU A 341 -18.88 -70.83 9.47
C GLU A 341 -20.40 -70.98 9.28
N ARG A 342 -21.14 -69.86 9.21
CA ARG A 342 -22.59 -69.88 8.96
C ARG A 342 -22.92 -70.44 7.58
N GLU A 343 -22.15 -70.06 6.55
CA GLU A 343 -22.30 -70.60 5.21
C GLU A 343 -22.01 -72.10 5.16
N ALA A 344 -20.97 -72.55 5.89
CA ALA A 344 -20.67 -73.97 6.05
C ALA A 344 -21.84 -74.71 6.72
N ASP A 345 -22.40 -74.20 7.81
CA ASP A 345 -23.56 -74.78 8.49
C ASP A 345 -24.81 -74.82 7.60
N GLU A 346 -25.07 -73.74 6.86
CA GLU A 346 -26.16 -73.69 5.88
C GLU A 346 -25.99 -74.73 4.78
N SER A 347 -24.77 -74.91 4.27
CA SER A 347 -24.46 -75.92 3.26
C SER A 347 -24.75 -77.34 3.78
N ILE A 348 -24.40 -77.61 5.04
CA ILE A 348 -24.70 -78.88 5.73
C ILE A 348 -26.22 -79.07 5.87
N ILE A 349 -26.96 -78.03 6.25
CA ILE A 349 -28.43 -78.08 6.36
C ILE A 349 -29.08 -78.32 4.99
N LYS A 350 -28.65 -77.59 3.94
CA LYS A 350 -29.12 -77.77 2.57
C LYS A 350 -28.85 -79.20 2.08
N HIS A 351 -27.66 -79.74 2.35
CA HIS A 351 -27.29 -81.11 2.02
C HIS A 351 -28.18 -82.15 2.74
N LYS A 352 -28.44 -81.96 4.04
CA LYS A 352 -29.37 -82.82 4.81
C LYS A 352 -30.79 -82.77 4.27
N LYS A 353 -31.31 -81.59 3.93
CA LYS A 353 -32.63 -81.43 3.28
C LYS A 353 -32.68 -82.15 1.93
N PHE A 354 -31.63 -82.02 1.12
CA PHE A 354 -31.54 -82.70 -0.17
C PHE A 354 -31.54 -84.23 -0.05
N ILE A 355 -30.83 -84.78 0.95
CA ILE A 355 -30.87 -86.22 1.27
C ILE A 355 -32.30 -86.65 1.66
N ASN A 356 -33.01 -85.87 2.47
CA ASN A 356 -34.39 -86.17 2.85
C ASN A 356 -35.36 -86.08 1.67
N ILE A 357 -35.20 -85.10 0.79
CA ILE A 357 -35.99 -84.98 -0.46
C ILE A 357 -35.73 -86.20 -1.35
N LYS A 358 -34.48 -86.64 -1.53
CA LYS A 358 -34.15 -87.88 -2.29
C LYS A 358 -34.79 -89.14 -1.69
N LYS A 359 -34.97 -89.21 -0.37
CA LYS A 359 -35.69 -90.32 0.29
C LYS A 359 -37.20 -90.26 0.03
N LEU A 360 -37.79 -89.06 0.00
CA LEU A 360 -39.20 -88.83 -0.33
C LEU A 360 -39.51 -89.09 -1.81
N THR A 361 -38.63 -88.69 -2.73
CA THR A 361 -38.81 -88.94 -4.17
C THR A 361 -38.63 -90.41 -4.53
N LYS A 362 -37.76 -91.18 -3.84
CA LYS A 362 -37.73 -92.65 -3.97
C LYS A 362 -39.03 -93.32 -3.49
N LYS A 363 -39.78 -92.69 -2.58
CA LYS A 363 -41.11 -93.15 -2.14
C LYS A 363 -42.19 -92.80 -3.17
N GLN A 364 -42.16 -91.58 -3.72
CA GLN A 364 -43.11 -91.12 -4.75
C GLN A 364 -42.87 -91.74 -6.14
N GLN A 365 -41.63 -92.05 -6.52
CA GLN A 365 -41.30 -92.79 -7.75
C GLN A 365 -41.76 -94.26 -7.68
N LYS A 366 -41.96 -94.81 -6.47
CA LYS A 366 -42.59 -96.12 -6.28
C LYS A 366 -44.11 -96.08 -6.51
N ASP A 367 -44.74 -94.92 -6.33
CA ASP A 367 -46.17 -94.71 -6.52
C ASP A 367 -46.52 -94.23 -7.95
N LEU A 368 -45.59 -93.56 -8.64
CA LEU A 368 -45.74 -93.12 -10.04
C LEU A 368 -45.46 -94.22 -11.09
N ALA A 369 -44.90 -95.37 -10.69
CA ALA A 369 -44.67 -96.52 -11.57
C ALA A 369 -45.96 -97.32 -11.92
N LYS A 370 -47.15 -96.89 -11.47
CA LYS A 370 -48.45 -97.52 -11.78
C LYS A 370 -49.36 -96.74 -12.72
N SER A 371 -48.96 -95.58 -13.23
CA SER A 371 -49.81 -94.85 -14.16
C SER A 371 -49.03 -94.19 -15.29
N LYS A 372 -49.45 -94.53 -16.50
CA LYS A 372 -49.20 -93.87 -17.80
C LYS A 372 -48.05 -94.44 -18.62
N SER A 373 -48.40 -95.54 -19.29
CA SER A 373 -48.07 -95.78 -20.69
C SER A 373 -48.54 -94.62 -21.59
N THR A 374 -48.01 -94.59 -22.81
CA THR A 374 -48.51 -93.87 -24.00
C THR A 374 -48.39 -92.34 -24.01
N ASN A 375 -47.28 -91.81 -24.51
CA ASN A 375 -47.25 -91.26 -25.87
C ASN A 375 -45.81 -90.99 -26.35
N ARG A 376 -45.56 -91.45 -27.58
CA ARG A 376 -44.34 -91.27 -28.37
C ARG A 376 -44.38 -89.92 -29.12
N ARG A 377 -43.19 -89.56 -29.59
CA ARG A 377 -42.86 -89.02 -30.93
C ARG A 377 -42.83 -87.49 -31.09
N ILE A 378 -41.65 -86.90 -31.31
CA ILE A 378 -41.07 -86.57 -32.65
C ILE A 378 -39.87 -85.59 -32.52
N LEU A 379 -38.92 -85.77 -33.46
CA LEU A 379 -37.84 -84.90 -33.96
C LEU A 379 -36.46 -84.97 -33.29
N ASP A 380 -35.64 -85.82 -33.91
CA ASP A 380 -34.19 -85.71 -34.04
C ASP A 380 -33.88 -84.67 -35.13
N GLU A 381 -33.01 -83.70 -34.86
CA GLU A 381 -32.28 -82.92 -35.88
C GLU A 381 -30.86 -82.66 -35.37
N GLU A 382 -29.89 -83.17 -36.13
CA GLU A 382 -28.44 -83.05 -35.93
C GLU A 382 -28.00 -81.62 -36.26
N ILE A 383 -27.21 -80.98 -35.38
CA ILE A 383 -26.59 -79.66 -35.61
C ILE A 383 -25.05 -79.83 -35.59
N PRO A 384 -24.29 -79.22 -36.53
CA PRO A 384 -22.87 -79.51 -36.74
C PRO A 384 -21.94 -78.77 -35.77
N GLU A 385 -20.82 -79.42 -35.44
CA GLU A 385 -19.66 -78.87 -34.73
C GLU A 385 -18.94 -77.80 -35.56
N GLU A 386 -19.40 -76.54 -35.54
CA GLU A 386 -18.59 -75.42 -36.06
C GLU A 386 -19.03 -74.06 -35.49
N GLN A 387 -18.95 -73.85 -34.16
CA GLN A 387 -19.26 -72.53 -33.56
C GLN A 387 -18.60 -72.21 -32.21
N GLN A 388 -17.42 -72.78 -31.90
CA GLN A 388 -16.64 -72.43 -30.69
C GLN A 388 -15.65 -71.27 -30.88
N LYS A 389 -15.93 -70.33 -31.80
CA LYS A 389 -15.11 -69.11 -32.01
C LYS A 389 -15.90 -67.80 -32.11
N GLU A 390 -17.21 -67.82 -31.87
CA GLU A 390 -18.03 -66.59 -31.84
C GLU A 390 -18.58 -66.25 -30.44
N GLU A 391 -18.68 -67.20 -29.50
CA GLU A 391 -19.11 -66.92 -28.10
C GLU A 391 -18.05 -66.19 -27.24
N GLU A 392 -16.78 -66.13 -27.67
CA GLU A 392 -15.77 -65.27 -27.02
C GLU A 392 -15.78 -63.83 -27.56
N LYS A 393 -16.51 -63.53 -28.66
CA LYS A 393 -16.65 -62.17 -29.19
C LYS A 393 -17.99 -61.49 -28.84
N GLU A 394 -19.00 -62.25 -28.48
CA GLU A 394 -20.25 -61.69 -27.94
C GLU A 394 -20.12 -61.34 -26.45
N ASN A 395 -19.37 -62.12 -25.65
CA ASN A 395 -19.11 -61.76 -24.25
C ASN A 395 -18.18 -60.55 -24.06
N GLU A 396 -17.38 -60.18 -25.08
CA GLU A 396 -16.57 -58.96 -25.04
C GLU A 396 -17.40 -57.72 -25.44
N LYS A 397 -18.34 -57.87 -26.36
CA LYS A 397 -19.29 -56.81 -26.75
C LYS A 397 -20.34 -56.50 -25.68
N ASP A 398 -20.86 -57.52 -25.00
CA ASP A 398 -21.82 -57.32 -23.91
C ASP A 398 -21.15 -56.62 -22.70
N SER A 399 -19.83 -56.79 -22.53
CA SER A 399 -19.07 -56.07 -21.48
C SER A 399 -18.81 -54.60 -21.81
N GLU A 400 -18.62 -54.25 -23.09
CA GLU A 400 -18.47 -52.86 -23.53
C GLU A 400 -19.81 -52.10 -23.49
N GLU A 401 -20.93 -52.76 -23.85
CA GLU A 401 -22.27 -52.16 -23.76
C GLU A 401 -22.71 -51.97 -22.29
N GLU A 402 -22.35 -52.87 -21.37
CA GLU A 402 -22.61 -52.68 -19.93
C GLU A 402 -21.78 -51.52 -19.32
N GLU A 403 -20.54 -51.31 -19.77
CA GLU A 403 -19.72 -50.17 -19.34
C GLU A 403 -20.26 -48.83 -19.87
N GLU A 404 -20.70 -48.76 -21.13
CA GLU A 404 -21.33 -47.56 -21.69
C GLU A 404 -22.67 -47.23 -21.00
N GLU A 405 -23.50 -48.24 -20.70
CA GLU A 405 -24.73 -48.04 -19.93
C GLU A 405 -24.47 -47.56 -18.49
N GLU A 406 -23.41 -48.05 -17.84
CA GLU A 406 -23.01 -47.58 -16.51
C GLU A 406 -22.51 -46.13 -16.53
N GLU A 407 -21.76 -45.73 -17.56
CA GLU A 407 -21.31 -44.35 -17.74
C GLU A 407 -22.48 -43.39 -18.00
N GLU A 408 -23.44 -43.77 -18.86
CA GLU A 408 -24.66 -42.99 -19.08
C GLU A 408 -25.49 -42.87 -17.78
N LYS A 409 -25.64 -43.95 -17.01
CA LYS A 409 -26.32 -43.91 -15.70
C LYS A 409 -25.59 -43.00 -14.71
N LYS A 410 -24.24 -42.98 -14.69
CA LYS A 410 -23.42 -42.08 -13.86
C LYS A 410 -23.57 -40.61 -14.31
N GLU A 411 -23.61 -40.34 -15.61
CA GLU A 411 -23.87 -39.01 -16.16
C GLU A 411 -25.28 -38.50 -15.85
N LEU A 412 -26.30 -39.34 -16.02
CA LEU A 412 -27.68 -39.01 -15.71
C LEU A 412 -27.86 -38.75 -14.20
N LYS A 413 -27.13 -39.47 -13.34
CA LYS A 413 -27.10 -39.22 -11.89
C LYS A 413 -26.44 -37.88 -11.57
N LYS A 414 -25.30 -37.54 -12.20
CA LYS A 414 -24.66 -36.21 -12.07
C LYS A 414 -25.57 -35.08 -12.56
N LYS A 415 -26.28 -35.28 -13.68
CA LYS A 415 -27.24 -34.30 -14.23
C LYS A 415 -28.43 -34.11 -13.27
N LYS A 416 -29.03 -35.20 -12.76
CA LYS A 416 -30.11 -35.16 -11.76
C LYS A 416 -29.67 -34.50 -10.45
N ASP A 417 -28.46 -34.79 -9.96
CA ASP A 417 -27.91 -34.15 -8.76
C ASP A 417 -27.63 -32.66 -8.98
N SER A 418 -27.20 -32.24 -10.18
CA SER A 418 -27.02 -30.83 -10.52
C SER A 418 -28.36 -30.07 -10.58
N VAL A 419 -29.40 -30.70 -11.11
CA VAL A 419 -30.76 -30.13 -11.19
C VAL A 419 -31.38 -30.05 -9.80
N HIS A 420 -31.21 -31.09 -8.97
CA HIS A 420 -31.65 -31.05 -7.58
C HIS A 420 -30.91 -29.98 -6.77
N LYS A 421 -29.60 -29.81 -6.99
CA LYS A 421 -28.78 -28.76 -6.36
C LYS A 421 -29.16 -27.35 -6.83
N ALA A 422 -29.60 -27.18 -8.07
CA ALA A 422 -30.14 -25.92 -8.57
C ALA A 422 -31.54 -25.62 -8.01
N GLN A 423 -32.38 -26.64 -7.81
CA GLN A 423 -33.73 -26.49 -7.23
C GLN A 423 -33.72 -26.36 -5.69
N THR A 424 -32.66 -26.80 -5.01
CA THR A 424 -32.46 -26.61 -3.55
C THR A 424 -31.83 -25.27 -3.18
N ILE A 425 -31.49 -24.41 -4.15
CA ILE A 425 -31.27 -22.98 -3.90
C ILE A 425 -32.64 -22.30 -3.73
N LYS A 426 -33.40 -22.77 -2.75
CA LYS A 426 -34.44 -21.96 -2.10
C LYS A 426 -33.73 -21.11 -1.06
N GLU A 427 -34.11 -19.84 -1.04
CA GLU A 427 -33.64 -18.77 -0.18
C GLU A 427 -33.29 -19.28 1.23
N VAL A 428 -31.99 -19.49 1.49
CA VAL A 428 -31.51 -19.72 2.86
C VAL A 428 -31.67 -18.37 3.56
N PRO A 429 -32.52 -18.24 4.58
CA PRO A 429 -32.67 -16.99 5.29
C PRO A 429 -31.32 -16.60 5.90
N PHE A 430 -30.87 -15.40 5.56
CA PHE A 430 -29.58 -14.86 5.96
C PHE A 430 -29.47 -14.86 7.49
N ASN A 431 -28.61 -15.71 8.05
CA ASN A 431 -28.33 -15.76 9.48
C ASN A 431 -27.07 -14.91 9.79
N PRO A 432 -27.21 -13.72 10.40
CA PRO A 432 -26.10 -12.78 10.57
C PRO A 432 -25.03 -13.26 11.57
N LEU A 433 -25.30 -14.31 12.35
CA LEU A 433 -24.38 -14.81 13.39
C LEU A 433 -23.35 -15.82 12.89
N THR A 434 -23.61 -16.48 11.75
CA THR A 434 -22.69 -17.48 11.15
C THR A 434 -21.97 -16.97 9.91
N PHE A 435 -22.21 -15.72 9.50
CA PHE A 435 -21.60 -15.14 8.31
C PHE A 435 -20.19 -14.61 8.63
N ASN A 436 -19.17 -15.37 8.25
CA ASN A 436 -17.78 -14.93 8.34
C ASN A 436 -17.41 -14.09 7.11
N PRO A 437 -17.21 -12.76 7.24
CA PRO A 437 -16.98 -11.88 6.09
C PRO A 437 -15.59 -12.08 5.44
N PHE A 438 -14.75 -12.95 6.00
CA PHE A 438 -13.38 -13.21 5.52
C PHE A 438 -13.21 -14.53 4.76
N ASP A 439 -14.28 -15.31 4.54
CA ASP A 439 -14.17 -16.52 3.73
C ASP A 439 -13.88 -16.20 2.25
N PRO A 440 -12.80 -16.76 1.66
CA PRO A 440 -12.34 -16.40 0.31
C PRO A 440 -13.33 -16.79 -0.80
N GLU A 441 -14.25 -17.70 -0.53
CA GLU A 441 -15.29 -18.11 -1.48
C GLU A 441 -16.43 -17.10 -1.61
N ASN A 442 -16.76 -16.36 -0.54
CA ASN A 442 -17.78 -15.31 -0.56
C ASN A 442 -17.27 -14.01 -1.22
N ILE A 443 -15.96 -13.75 -1.15
CA ILE A 443 -15.32 -12.56 -1.72
C ILE A 443 -15.21 -12.62 -3.26
N LYS A 444 -15.29 -13.82 -3.84
CA LYS A 444 -15.19 -14.01 -5.30
C LYS A 444 -16.49 -13.74 -6.06
N LYS A 445 -17.66 -13.83 -5.40
CA LYS A 445 -18.95 -13.80 -6.11
C LYS A 445 -19.61 -12.43 -6.21
N ASP A 446 -19.28 -11.47 -5.34
CA ASP A 446 -19.92 -10.15 -5.33
C ASP A 446 -18.93 -8.99 -5.47
N ASP A 447 -18.67 -8.58 -6.72
CA ASP A 447 -17.91 -7.37 -7.04
C ASP A 447 -18.57 -6.09 -6.50
N ALA A 448 -19.89 -6.11 -6.28
CA ALA A 448 -20.63 -5.04 -5.64
C ALA A 448 -20.32 -4.94 -4.12
N ILE A 449 -20.14 -6.09 -3.45
CA ILE A 449 -19.75 -6.14 -2.03
C ILE A 449 -18.29 -5.73 -1.87
N LYS A 450 -17.38 -6.16 -2.76
CA LYS A 450 -16.01 -5.62 -2.80
C LYS A 450 -16.01 -4.09 -2.89
N ARG A 451 -16.80 -3.49 -3.80
CA ARG A 451 -16.89 -2.02 -3.92
C ARG A 451 -17.52 -1.34 -2.70
N ARG A 452 -18.44 -1.98 -1.98
CA ARG A 452 -19.04 -1.44 -0.74
C ARG A 452 -18.12 -1.60 0.48
N LEU A 453 -17.39 -2.71 0.61
CA LEU A 453 -16.44 -2.96 1.70
C LEU A 453 -15.14 -2.16 1.54
N LEU A 454 -14.72 -1.86 0.29
CA LEU A 454 -13.58 -0.98 -0.01
C LEU A 454 -13.88 0.51 0.16
N GLN A 455 -15.14 0.90 0.39
CA GLN A 455 -15.42 2.27 0.81
C GLN A 455 -15.10 2.39 2.31
N PRO A 456 -14.19 3.29 2.71
CA PRO A 456 -13.91 3.50 4.12
C PRO A 456 -15.20 3.94 4.80
N LYS A 457 -15.75 3.09 5.69
CA LYS A 457 -16.77 3.53 6.64
C LYS A 457 -16.16 4.70 7.38
N ARG A 458 -16.80 5.86 7.30
CA ARG A 458 -16.46 7.00 8.15
C ARG A 458 -16.69 6.55 9.59
N VAL A 459 -15.64 6.06 10.24
CA VAL A 459 -15.62 5.90 11.68
C VAL A 459 -15.61 7.33 12.21
N TYR A 460 -16.80 7.83 12.54
CA TYR A 460 -16.89 8.92 13.48
C TYR A 460 -16.29 8.36 14.77
N LYS A 461 -15.13 8.87 15.18
CA LYS A 461 -14.72 8.72 16.58
C LYS A 461 -15.87 9.34 17.36
N GLU A 462 -16.57 8.53 18.14
CA GLU A 462 -17.33 9.04 19.27
C GLU A 462 -16.32 9.84 20.09
N VAL A 463 -16.47 11.15 20.05
CA VAL A 463 -15.68 12.05 20.87
C VAL A 463 -16.32 11.97 22.23
N ASP A 464 -15.64 11.32 23.18
CA ASP A 464 -16.05 11.31 24.57
C ASP A 464 -16.22 12.76 25.03
N LEU A 465 -17.48 13.15 25.25
CA LEU A 465 -17.85 14.53 25.64
C LEU A 465 -17.17 14.93 26.97
N GLU A 466 -16.77 13.96 27.78
CA GLU A 466 -16.02 14.16 29.03
C GLU A 466 -14.57 14.64 28.83
N GLU A 467 -13.92 14.37 27.69
CA GLU A 467 -12.58 14.91 27.39
C GLU A 467 -12.64 16.38 26.94
N LEU A 468 -13.74 16.81 26.31
CA LEU A 468 -13.92 18.19 25.87
C LEU A 468 -14.22 19.14 27.04
N GLU A 469 -14.87 18.67 28.10
CA GLU A 469 -15.08 19.49 29.31
C GLU A 469 -13.80 19.67 30.14
N LYS A 470 -12.91 18.66 30.16
CA LYS A 470 -11.61 18.76 30.87
C LYS A 470 -10.65 19.76 30.21
N LEU A 471 -10.77 19.98 28.92
CA LEU A 471 -9.93 20.95 28.18
C LEU A 471 -10.39 22.40 28.35
N ASN A 472 -11.69 22.65 28.57
CA ASN A 472 -12.21 24.01 28.75
C ASN A 472 -12.00 24.58 30.16
N ASN A 473 -11.74 23.75 31.16
CA ASN A 473 -11.54 24.20 32.55
C ASN A 473 -10.06 24.42 32.95
N SER A 474 -9.10 24.20 32.04
CA SER A 474 -7.70 24.53 32.30
C SER A 474 -7.36 25.93 31.81
N THR A 475 -7.60 26.93 32.67
CA THR A 475 -7.09 28.29 32.48
C THR A 475 -5.59 28.31 32.86
N PRO A 476 -4.66 28.61 31.94
CA PRO A 476 -3.26 28.81 32.33
C PRO A 476 -3.12 30.21 32.96
N SER A 477 -3.01 30.26 34.28
CA SER A 477 -2.48 31.42 34.99
C SER A 477 -1.02 31.64 34.56
N SER A 478 -0.75 32.80 33.95
CA SER A 478 0.58 33.19 33.50
C SER A 478 1.46 33.61 34.68
N PRO A 479 2.70 33.08 34.83
CA PRO A 479 3.70 33.68 35.69
C PRO A 479 4.62 34.58 34.84
N LEU A 480 4.25 35.86 34.74
CA LEU A 480 5.10 36.91 34.17
C LEU A 480 5.28 38.04 35.18
N SER A 481 6.03 37.79 36.27
CA SER A 481 6.52 38.86 37.14
C SER A 481 7.65 38.44 38.10
N ALA A 482 8.72 37.80 37.63
CA ALA A 482 9.87 37.51 38.53
C ALA A 482 11.21 37.24 37.82
N LYS A 483 11.60 38.02 36.79
CA LYS A 483 12.98 37.97 36.25
C LYS A 483 13.44 39.31 35.67
N LYS A 484 13.53 40.34 36.52
CA LYS A 484 14.31 41.56 36.25
C LYS A 484 14.86 42.12 37.56
N GLU A 485 15.85 41.46 38.15
CA GLU A 485 16.63 42.09 39.24
C GLU A 485 17.99 41.44 39.58
N ALA A 486 18.55 40.58 38.72
CA ALA A 486 19.83 39.90 39.03
C ALA A 486 20.86 39.99 37.90
N ALA A 487 21.12 41.20 37.38
CA ALA A 487 22.11 41.40 36.31
C ALA A 487 23.10 42.56 36.56
N ASN A 488 23.22 43.07 37.80
CA ASN A 488 24.24 44.05 38.17
C ASN A 488 24.91 43.65 39.48
N ALA A 489 25.75 42.61 39.46
CA ALA A 489 26.78 42.41 40.46
C ALA A 489 27.83 41.43 39.92
N LYS A 490 29.11 41.77 40.14
CA LYS A 490 30.35 41.02 39.85
C LYS A 490 31.04 41.32 38.51
N LEU A 491 31.62 42.52 38.49
CA LEU A 491 33.03 42.69 38.16
C LEU A 491 33.91 42.11 39.27
N ASP A 492 35.11 41.69 38.87
CA ASP A 492 36.33 41.40 39.64
C ASP A 492 36.75 39.92 39.80
N GLY A 493 37.88 39.63 39.15
CA GLY A 493 38.93 38.74 39.63
C GLY A 493 38.80 37.25 39.30
N GLN A 494 39.56 36.77 38.31
CA GLN A 494 40.86 36.13 38.58
C GLN A 494 41.43 35.46 37.31
N GLU A 495 42.71 35.73 37.11
CA GLU A 495 43.63 35.09 36.17
C GLU A 495 43.92 33.63 36.55
N SER A 496 44.04 32.76 35.55
CA SER A 496 45.04 31.67 35.43
C SER A 496 44.67 30.81 34.21
N LEU A 497 45.42 30.89 33.10
CA LEU A 497 46.56 30.00 32.76
C LEU A 497 46.21 28.50 32.75
N ILE A 498 45.78 27.93 31.61
CA ILE A 498 46.13 26.57 31.12
C ILE A 498 46.11 26.54 29.57
N PRO A 499 47.09 25.88 28.90
CA PRO A 499 47.39 26.11 27.48
C PRO A 499 46.72 25.15 26.47
N GLY A 500 46.53 25.71 25.27
CA GLY A 500 46.55 25.14 23.92
C GLY A 500 46.50 23.63 23.67
N LYS A 501 45.47 23.21 22.92
CA LYS A 501 45.59 22.24 21.82
C LYS A 501 44.80 22.71 20.60
N ARG A 502 45.49 23.38 19.67
CA ARG A 502 45.01 23.63 18.30
C ARG A 502 45.16 22.34 17.49
N VAL A 503 44.05 21.73 17.10
CA VAL A 503 44.01 20.72 16.02
C VAL A 503 43.48 21.42 14.78
N SER A 504 44.39 21.78 13.88
CA SER A 504 44.09 22.28 12.55
C SER A 504 43.57 21.14 11.67
N LYS A 505 42.27 21.13 11.36
CA LYS A 505 41.73 20.29 10.28
C LYS A 505 41.95 21.00 8.95
N GLN A 506 42.97 20.56 8.21
CA GLN A 506 43.15 20.88 6.79
C GLN A 506 42.01 20.25 5.99
N THR A 507 41.14 21.09 5.43
CA THR A 507 40.18 20.70 4.40
C THR A 507 40.91 20.60 3.06
N LYS A 508 41.24 19.38 2.60
CA LYS A 508 41.66 19.13 1.22
C LYS A 508 40.42 19.17 0.32
N GLY A 509 40.27 20.28 -0.42
CA GLY A 509 39.28 20.43 -1.47
C GLY A 509 39.76 19.75 -2.76
N SER A 510 39.20 18.58 -3.09
CA SER A 510 39.36 17.97 -4.41
C SER A 510 38.30 18.52 -5.37
N LYS A 511 38.69 19.48 -6.22
CA LYS A 511 37.92 19.92 -7.39
C LYS A 511 37.90 18.79 -8.42
N LYS A 512 36.77 18.08 -8.55
CA LYS A 512 36.51 17.16 -9.67
C LYS A 512 35.86 17.96 -10.80
N GLN A 513 36.66 18.31 -11.81
CA GLN A 513 36.17 18.87 -13.07
C GLN A 513 35.31 17.82 -13.78
N LYS A 514 34.02 18.10 -13.96
CA LYS A 514 33.14 17.32 -14.86
C LYS A 514 33.21 17.97 -16.24
N SER A 515 33.95 17.35 -17.16
CA SER A 515 33.90 17.64 -18.58
C SER A 515 32.57 17.14 -19.16
N ASN A 516 31.70 18.06 -19.57
CA ASN A 516 30.50 17.76 -20.34
C ASN A 516 30.88 17.56 -21.81
N SER A 517 31.05 16.32 -22.27
CA SER A 517 31.11 15.99 -23.69
C SER A 517 29.69 16.01 -24.28
N LYS A 518 29.36 17.07 -25.02
CA LYS A 518 28.17 17.16 -25.87
C LYS A 518 28.32 16.17 -27.03
N LYS A 519 27.52 15.10 -27.02
CA LYS A 519 27.36 14.18 -28.15
C LYS A 519 26.32 14.79 -29.11
N THR A 520 26.78 15.45 -30.17
CA THR A 520 25.94 15.87 -31.29
C THR A 520 25.61 14.65 -32.15
N LYS A 521 24.33 14.23 -32.14
CA LYS A 521 23.78 13.27 -33.10
C LYS A 521 23.56 14.03 -34.42
N ALA A 522 24.45 13.84 -35.39
CA ALA A 522 24.17 14.13 -36.77
C ALA A 522 23.09 13.15 -37.25
N LYS A 523 22.05 13.69 -37.89
CA LYS A 523 20.94 12.95 -38.47
C LYS A 523 21.11 13.09 -39.98
N GLU A 524 21.85 12.16 -40.58
CA GLU A 524 21.90 12.00 -42.03
C GLU A 524 20.56 11.42 -42.48
N GLY A 525 19.87 12.16 -43.34
CA GLY A 525 18.71 11.67 -44.06
C GLY A 525 19.17 11.26 -45.45
N GLY A 526 19.25 9.96 -45.70
CA GLY A 526 19.26 9.40 -47.04
C GLY A 526 17.87 9.56 -47.66
N ARG A 527 17.84 10.16 -48.86
CA ARG A 527 16.76 10.00 -49.83
C ARG A 527 17.22 8.87 -50.74
N ASP A 528 16.45 7.80 -50.77
CA ASP A 528 16.54 6.79 -51.83
C ASP A 528 15.45 7.12 -52.84
N ASP A 529 15.89 7.43 -54.06
CA ASP A 529 15.10 7.36 -55.28
C ASP A 529 15.27 5.93 -55.83
N GLU A 530 14.18 5.15 -55.86
CA GLU A 530 13.81 4.16 -56.88
C GLU A 530 12.43 3.56 -56.58
#